data_AF-A0A091XUB5-F1
#
_entry.id   AF-A0A091XUB5-F1
#
_cell.length_a   1.000
_cell.length_b   1.000
_cell.length_c   1.000
_cell.angle_alpha   90.00
_cell.angle_beta   90.00
_cell.angle_gamma   90.00
#
_symmetry.space_group_name_H-M   'P 1'
#
loop_
_entity.id
_entity.type
_entity.pdbx_description
1 polymer ?
#
loop_
_entity_poly.entity_id
_entity_poly.type
_entity_poly.pdbx_seq_one_letter_code
_entity_poly.pdbx_strand_id
1 'polypeptide(L)'
;MAFMVKSMVGGQLKNLTGGLGGEEKSEGEKSPAEAQGMTREEYEEYQRQLVEEKMERDAQFAQRKAERATFRSHFRDKYRLPKNETDDNQIQLVGGDVELPKELAKMIEQDNEEEEEKNSVIG
;
A
#
# COMPACT_ATOMS: atom_id res chain seq x y z
N MET A 1 -24.86 -9.88 -0.78
CA MET A 1 -25.07 -9.55 -2.20
C MET A 1 -23.77 -8.99 -2.74
N ALA A 2 -23.20 -9.59 -3.79
CA ALA A 2 -21.93 -9.15 -4.37
C ALA A 2 -22.17 -7.99 -5.34
N PHE A 3 -21.56 -6.83 -5.09
CA PHE A 3 -21.57 -5.70 -6.01
C PHE A 3 -20.29 -5.73 -6.84
N MET A 4 -20.37 -6.24 -8.07
CA MET A 4 -19.28 -6.16 -9.05
C MET A 4 -19.19 -4.72 -9.55
N VAL A 5 -18.15 -3.99 -9.14
CA VAL A 5 -17.76 -2.74 -9.81
C VAL A 5 -17.06 -3.11 -11.12
N LYS A 6 -17.83 -3.14 -12.20
CA LYS A 6 -17.33 -3.27 -13.58
C LYS A 6 -16.57 -2.00 -13.94
N SER A 7 -15.25 -2.11 -14.00
CA SER A 7 -14.39 -1.17 -14.70
C SER A 7 -14.76 -1.10 -16.18
N MET A 8 -15.10 0.10 -16.67
CA MET A 8 -15.00 0.43 -18.09
C MET A 8 -14.12 1.66 -18.24
N VAL A 9 -12.90 1.35 -18.68
CA VAL A 9 -11.94 2.20 -19.36
C VAL A 9 -12.63 3.01 -20.46
N GLY A 10 -12.35 4.31 -20.51
CA GLY A 10 -12.81 5.21 -21.57
C GLY A 10 -12.14 6.57 -21.46
N GLY A 11 -10.81 6.59 -21.56
CA GLY A 11 -10.04 7.83 -21.66
C GLY A 11 -10.33 8.57 -22.98
N GLN A 12 -10.20 9.89 -22.89
CA GLN A 12 -10.21 10.88 -23.99
C GLN A 12 -11.57 11.12 -24.66
N LEU A 13 -12.18 12.29 -24.35
CA LEU A 13 -12.95 13.18 -25.25
C LEU A 13 -13.94 14.03 -24.43
N LYS A 14 -13.49 15.17 -23.86
CA LYS A 14 -14.38 16.30 -23.47
C LYS A 14 -13.68 17.63 -23.11
N ASN A 15 -12.44 17.86 -23.57
CA ASN A 15 -11.82 19.19 -23.54
C ASN A 15 -11.95 19.88 -24.91
N LEU A 16 -13.13 19.84 -25.54
CA LEU A 16 -13.40 20.59 -26.76
C LEU A 16 -14.87 21.04 -26.76
N THR A 17 -15.07 22.34 -27.00
CA THR A 17 -16.33 23.11 -27.01
C THR A 17 -16.71 23.66 -25.61
N GLY A 18 -16.64 24.95 -25.29
CA GLY A 18 -16.60 26.15 -26.12
C GLY A 18 -18.00 26.71 -26.35
N GLY A 19 -18.41 27.67 -25.52
CA GLY A 19 -19.39 28.72 -25.86
C GLY A 19 -20.83 28.58 -25.34
N LEU A 20 -21.30 29.69 -24.73
CA LEU A 20 -22.70 30.17 -24.57
C LEU A 20 -23.54 29.69 -23.37
N GLY A 21 -23.57 30.54 -22.33
CA GLY A 21 -24.75 31.32 -21.95
C GLY A 21 -26.01 30.61 -21.45
N GLY A 22 -26.45 30.98 -20.25
CA GLY A 22 -27.84 30.80 -19.80
C GLY A 22 -27.94 30.51 -18.31
N GLU A 23 -28.33 31.53 -17.53
CA GLU A 23 -28.83 31.38 -16.17
C GLU A 23 -30.14 30.55 -16.13
N GLU A 24 -30.55 30.20 -14.91
CA GLU A 24 -31.80 29.53 -14.50
C GLU A 24 -31.79 27.99 -14.40
N LYS A 25 -31.49 27.47 -13.20
CA LYS A 25 -32.53 27.05 -12.22
C LYS A 25 -31.90 26.43 -10.97
N SER A 26 -32.13 27.08 -9.85
CA SER A 26 -31.93 26.56 -8.49
C SER A 26 -32.95 25.45 -8.20
N GLU A 27 -32.53 24.19 -8.19
CA GLU A 27 -33.23 23.12 -7.48
C GLU A 27 -32.21 22.32 -6.67
N GLY A 28 -32.38 22.39 -5.35
CA GLY A 28 -31.49 21.93 -4.28
C GLY A 28 -30.42 20.90 -4.66
N GLU A 29 -29.17 21.33 -4.58
CA GLU A 29 -28.04 20.43 -4.38
C GLU A 29 -28.26 19.68 -3.06
N LYS A 30 -28.91 18.50 -3.13
CA LYS A 30 -28.98 17.58 -2.01
C LYS A 30 -27.56 17.38 -1.51
N SER A 31 -27.38 17.51 -0.20
CA SER A 31 -26.07 17.26 0.42
C SER A 31 -25.58 15.87 -0.02
N PRO A 32 -24.28 15.63 -0.22
CA PRO A 32 -23.77 14.31 -0.56
C PRO A 32 -24.23 13.22 0.44
N ALA A 33 -24.50 13.62 1.69
CA ALA A 33 -25.16 12.80 2.69
C ALA A 33 -26.61 12.39 2.30
N GLU A 34 -27.42 13.36 1.88
CA GLU A 34 -28.81 13.14 1.44
C GLU A 34 -28.89 12.36 0.12
N ALA A 35 -27.90 12.53 -0.77
CA ALA A 35 -27.77 11.77 -2.02
C ALA A 35 -27.45 10.29 -1.78
N GLN A 36 -26.75 9.98 -0.67
CA GLN A 36 -26.51 8.61 -0.20
C GLN A 36 -27.61 8.09 0.75
N GLY A 37 -28.65 8.88 1.03
CA GLY A 37 -29.75 8.49 1.91
C GLY A 37 -29.35 8.40 3.39
N MET A 38 -28.24 9.04 3.79
CA MET A 38 -27.74 9.04 5.16
C MET A 38 -27.97 10.40 5.82
N THR A 39 -28.12 10.42 7.14
CA THR A 39 -28.09 11.68 7.89
C THR A 39 -26.69 12.31 7.77
N ARG A 40 -26.61 13.63 7.94
CA ARG A 40 -25.35 14.37 7.81
C ARG A 40 -24.26 13.83 8.75
N GLU A 41 -24.63 13.45 9.96
CA GLU A 41 -23.73 12.90 10.98
C GLU A 41 -23.21 11.51 10.56
N GLU A 42 -24.08 10.62 10.09
CA GLU A 42 -23.70 9.29 9.58
C GLU A 42 -22.76 9.39 8.36
N TYR A 43 -22.95 10.38 7.49
CA TYR A 43 -22.06 10.60 6.34
C TYR A 43 -20.67 11.08 6.79
N GLU A 44 -20.60 11.97 7.79
CA GLU A 44 -19.32 12.43 8.34
C GLU A 44 -18.56 11.30 9.03
N GLU A 45 -19.24 10.42 9.77
CA GLU A 45 -18.63 9.22 10.37
C GLU A 45 -18.16 8.22 9.30
N TYR A 46 -18.96 7.99 8.25
CA TYR A 46 -18.56 7.13 7.14
C TYR A 46 -17.29 7.63 6.44
N GLN A 47 -17.19 8.94 6.19
CA GLN A 47 -15.97 9.53 5.64
C GLN A 47 -14.76 9.33 6.56
N ARG A 48 -14.94 9.48 7.89
CA ARG A 48 -13.87 9.22 8.86
C ARG A 48 -13.42 7.76 8.82
N GLN A 49 -14.36 6.81 8.82
CA GLN A 49 -14.05 5.38 8.74
C GLN A 49 -13.28 5.02 7.46
N LEU A 50 -13.66 5.60 6.32
CA LEU A 50 -12.93 5.38 5.06
C LEU A 50 -11.49 5.90 5.13
N VAL A 51 -11.27 7.05 5.75
CA VAL A 51 -9.93 7.62 5.94
C VAL A 51 -9.11 6.75 6.89
N GLU A 52 -9.70 6.32 8.00
CA GLU A 52 -9.04 5.46 8.99
C GLU A 52 -8.66 4.10 8.39
N GLU A 53 -9.58 3.42 7.72
CA GLU A 53 -9.30 2.14 7.05
C GLU A 53 -8.22 2.30 5.97
N LYS A 54 -8.24 3.41 5.22
CA LYS A 54 -7.21 3.72 4.24
C LYS A 54 -5.84 3.90 4.92
N MET A 55 -5.79 4.62 6.04
CA MET A 55 -4.55 4.82 6.79
C MET A 55 -4.00 3.51 7.33
N GLU A 56 -4.84 2.66 7.93
CA GLU A 56 -4.43 1.33 8.41
C GLU A 56 -3.90 0.45 7.29
N ARG A 57 -4.59 0.41 6.15
CA ARG A 57 -4.14 -0.34 4.98
C ARG A 57 -2.80 0.18 4.47
N ASP A 58 -2.67 1.50 4.30
CA ASP A 58 -1.44 2.11 3.80
C ASP A 58 -0.26 1.83 4.75
N ALA A 59 -0.47 1.84 6.07
CA ALA A 59 0.53 1.46 7.07
C ALA A 59 0.94 -0.01 6.95
N GLN A 60 -0.01 -0.94 6.84
CA GLN A 60 0.29 -2.36 6.64
C GLN A 60 1.03 -2.63 5.32
N PHE A 61 0.66 -1.94 4.24
CA PHE A 61 1.36 -2.05 2.97
C PHE A 61 2.79 -1.52 3.07
N ALA A 62 3.00 -0.39 3.74
CA ALA A 62 4.33 0.16 3.97
C ALA A 62 5.20 -0.84 4.76
N GLN A 63 4.67 -1.41 5.83
CA GLN A 63 5.36 -2.42 6.65
C GLN A 63 5.77 -3.65 5.83
N ARG A 64 4.84 -4.29 5.12
CA ARG A 64 5.15 -5.47 4.29
C ARG A 64 6.13 -5.17 3.16
N LYS A 65 6.11 -3.94 2.64
CA LYS A 65 7.04 -3.49 1.60
C LYS A 65 8.45 -3.31 2.17
N ALA A 66 8.56 -2.77 3.38
CA ALA A 66 9.81 -2.69 4.12
C ALA A 66 10.36 -4.08 4.47
N GLU A 67 9.53 -5.00 4.98
CA GLU A 67 9.94 -6.39 5.25
C GLU A 67 10.53 -7.08 4.00
N ARG A 68 9.87 -6.89 2.85
CA ARG A 68 10.36 -7.41 1.56
C ARG A 68 11.66 -6.76 1.13
N ALA A 69 11.83 -5.46 1.39
CA ALA A 69 13.07 -4.75 1.11
C ALA A 69 14.21 -5.20 2.02
N THR A 70 13.95 -5.46 3.31
CA THR A 70 14.92 -6.06 4.25
C THR A 70 15.37 -7.43 3.74
N PHE A 71 14.42 -8.28 3.32
CA PHE A 71 14.73 -9.58 2.72
C PHE A 71 15.65 -9.44 1.50
N ARG A 72 15.30 -8.56 0.54
CA ARG A 72 16.15 -8.33 -0.63
C ARG A 72 17.55 -7.86 -0.24
N SER A 73 17.65 -6.97 0.74
CA SER A 73 18.93 -6.43 1.23
C SER A 73 19.80 -7.54 1.80
N HIS A 74 19.24 -8.45 2.61
CA HIS A 74 19.96 -9.60 3.16
C HIS A 74 20.57 -10.49 2.06
N PHE A 75 19.80 -10.83 1.01
CA PHE A 75 20.33 -11.64 -0.10
C PHE A 75 21.40 -10.91 -0.90
N ARG A 76 21.29 -9.58 -1.04
CA ARG A 76 22.33 -8.78 -1.70
C ARG A 76 23.64 -8.84 -0.91
N ASP A 77 23.57 -8.73 0.40
CA ASP A 77 24.74 -8.85 1.26
C ASP A 77 25.34 -10.26 1.20
N LYS A 78 24.50 -11.31 1.30
CA LYS A 78 24.93 -12.74 1.21
C LYS A 78 25.70 -13.03 -0.08
N TYR A 79 25.26 -12.49 -1.22
CA TYR A 79 25.88 -12.71 -2.53
C TYR A 79 26.80 -11.56 -2.98
N ARG A 80 27.13 -10.60 -2.09
CA ARG A 80 27.98 -9.43 -2.39
C ARG A 80 27.51 -8.63 -3.61
N LEU A 81 26.20 -8.50 -3.78
CA LEU A 81 25.57 -7.69 -4.82
C LEU A 81 25.53 -6.21 -4.40
N PRO A 82 25.56 -5.27 -5.35
CA PRO A 82 25.43 -3.84 -5.05
C PRO A 82 24.11 -3.53 -4.32
N LYS A 83 24.15 -2.61 -3.37
CA LYS A 83 22.95 -2.14 -2.63
C LYS A 83 21.93 -1.49 -3.57
N ASN A 84 20.69 -1.41 -3.10
CA ASN A 84 19.58 -0.83 -3.86
C ASN A 84 18.93 0.28 -3.05
N GLU A 85 19.10 1.53 -3.50
CA GLU A 85 18.55 2.72 -2.84
C GLU A 85 17.02 2.66 -2.69
N THR A 86 16.31 2.01 -3.62
CA THR A 86 14.84 1.88 -3.51
C THR A 86 14.41 0.97 -2.38
N ASP A 87 15.25 -0.01 -2.01
CA ASP A 87 15.02 -0.91 -0.89
C ASP A 87 15.34 -0.18 0.42
N ASP A 88 16.47 0.54 0.47
CA ASP A 88 16.85 1.36 1.62
C ASP A 88 15.77 2.41 1.96
N ASN A 89 15.21 3.07 0.94
CA ASN A 89 14.11 4.03 1.10
C ASN A 89 12.83 3.38 1.65
N GLN A 90 12.51 2.15 1.23
CA GLN A 90 11.33 1.42 1.70
C GLN A 90 11.47 1.04 3.18
N ILE A 91 12.68 0.67 3.60
CA ILE A 91 12.99 0.33 4.99
C ILE A 91 12.93 1.59 5.87
N GLN A 92 13.54 2.69 5.42
CA GLN A 92 13.53 3.97 6.14
C GLN A 92 12.12 4.56 6.32
N LEU A 93 11.23 4.38 5.35
CA LEU A 93 9.85 4.89 5.40
C LEU A 93 9.07 4.38 6.63
N VAL A 94 9.39 3.20 7.13
CA VAL A 94 8.71 2.55 8.27
C VAL A 94 9.51 2.70 9.58
N GLY A 95 10.59 3.50 9.57
CA GLY A 95 11.41 3.76 10.75
C GLY A 95 12.73 2.99 10.79
N GLY A 96 13.18 2.40 9.68
CA GLY A 96 14.54 1.85 9.53
C GLY A 96 14.76 0.47 10.15
N ASP A 97 14.16 0.18 11.30
CA ASP A 97 14.21 -1.13 11.96
C ASP A 97 12.97 -1.96 11.62
N VAL A 98 12.95 -2.51 10.41
CA VAL A 98 11.96 -3.53 10.04
C VAL A 98 12.61 -4.89 10.15
N GLU A 99 12.29 -5.58 11.26
CA GLU A 99 12.75 -6.93 11.53
C GLU A 99 12.32 -7.88 10.41
N LEU A 100 13.20 -8.82 10.06
CA LEU A 100 12.88 -9.88 9.14
C LEU A 100 11.72 -10.71 9.72
N PRO A 101 10.70 -11.08 8.91
CA PRO A 101 9.62 -11.93 9.38
C PRO A 101 10.16 -13.19 10.09
N LYS A 102 9.61 -13.53 11.26
CA LYS A 102 10.12 -14.57 12.16
C LYS A 102 10.37 -15.92 11.47
N GLU A 103 9.46 -16.33 10.60
CA GLU A 103 9.59 -17.56 9.81
C GLU A 103 10.86 -17.56 8.93
N LEU A 104 11.19 -16.41 8.33
CA LEU A 104 12.37 -16.24 7.48
C LEU A 104 13.65 -16.10 8.31
N ALA A 105 13.60 -15.40 9.44
CA ALA A 105 14.73 -15.35 10.37
C ALA A 105 15.14 -16.76 10.80
N LYS A 106 14.16 -17.62 11.13
CA LYS A 106 14.38 -19.01 11.49
C LYS A 106 14.98 -19.85 10.36
N MET A 107 14.52 -19.68 9.12
CA MET A 107 15.12 -20.39 7.96
C MET A 107 16.58 -19.97 7.73
N ILE A 108 16.92 -18.69 7.94
CA ILE A 108 18.30 -18.19 7.81
C ILE A 108 19.20 -18.78 8.91
N GLU A 109 18.70 -18.84 10.15
CA GLU A 109 19.43 -19.46 11.27
C GLU A 109 19.74 -20.93 10.96
N GLN A 110 18.75 -21.69 10.49
CA GLN A 110 18.92 -23.10 10.10
C GLN A 110 19.92 -23.27 8.93
N ASP A 111 19.80 -22.47 7.87
CA ASP A 111 20.74 -22.50 6.75
C ASP A 111 22.19 -22.19 7.20
N ASN A 112 22.37 -21.22 8.10
CA ASN A 112 23.70 -20.87 8.61
C ASN A 112 24.30 -21.99 9.48
N GLU A 113 23.49 -22.61 10.35
CA GLU A 113 23.92 -23.78 11.14
C GLU A 113 24.38 -24.93 10.23
N GLU A 114 23.61 -25.24 9.18
CA GLU A 114 23.99 -26.28 8.21
C GLU A 114 25.28 -25.96 7.44
N GLU A 115 25.49 -24.71 7.04
CA GLU A 115 26.71 -24.30 6.35
C GLU A 115 27.93 -24.28 7.28
N GLU A 116 27.76 -23.91 8.56
CA GLU A 116 28.80 -24.04 9.58
C GLU A 116 29.18 -25.50 9.85
N GLU A 117 28.20 -26.39 9.94
CA GLU A 117 28.44 -27.83 10.06
C GLU A 117 29.20 -28.39 8.84
N LYS A 118 28.80 -28.02 7.61
CA LYS A 118 29.51 -28.45 6.39
C LYS A 118 30.94 -27.92 6.33
N ASN A 119 31.16 -26.66 6.71
CA ASN A 119 32.51 -26.09 6.77
C ASN A 119 33.36 -26.79 7.85
N SER A 120 32.77 -27.14 9.00
CA SER A 120 33.47 -27.90 10.05
C SER A 120 33.81 -29.33 9.64
N VAL A 121 33.03 -29.96 8.76
CA VAL A 121 33.28 -31.33 8.28
C VAL A 121 34.32 -31.36 7.17
N ILE A 122 34.41 -30.31 6.35
CA ILE A 122 35.31 -30.28 5.18
C ILE A 122 36.66 -29.63 5.48
N GLY A 123 36.78 -28.78 6.50
CA GLY A 123 38.06 -28.19 6.95
C GLY A 123 38.56 -27.05 6.08
#